data_AF-A0A7G1I6U5-F1
#
_entry.id   AF-A0A7G1I6U5-F1
#
_cell.length_a   1.000
_cell.length_b   1.000
_cell.length_c   1.000
_cell.angle_alpha   90.00
_cell.angle_beta   90.00
_cell.angle_gamma   90.00
#
_symmetry.space_group_name_H-M   'P 1'
#
loop_
_entity.id
_entity.type
_entity.pdbx_description
1 polymer ?
#
loop_
_entity_poly.entity_id
_entity_poly.type
_entity_poly.pdbx_seq_one_letter_code
_entity_poly.pdbx_strand_id
1 'polypeptide(L)' 'MMRAAVSELHPGSAVVLVFVDQSTTTKDNPEPTIKPSSVLVSVTQVGGKWLITKFNPV' A
#
# COMPACT_ATOMS: atom_id res chain seq x y z
N MET A 1 -8.70 4.99 -7.32
CA MET A 1 -7.57 4.62 -8.18
C MET A 1 -6.40 4.25 -7.28
N MET A 2 -5.79 3.07 -7.43
CA MET A 2 -4.56 2.76 -6.68
C MET A 2 -3.37 3.43 -7.37
N ARG A 3 -2.55 4.16 -6.60
CA ARG A 3 -1.30 4.76 -7.07
C ARG A 3 -0.17 4.27 -6.19
N ALA A 4 0.95 3.87 -6.76
CA ALA A 4 2.13 3.46 -6.00
C ALA A 4 3.34 4.25 -6.47
N ALA A 5 4.16 4.72 -5.54
CA ALA A 5 5.44 5.36 -5.80
C ALA A 5 6.53 4.59 -5.06
N VAL A 6 7.65 4.32 -5.72
CA VAL A 6 8.83 3.72 -5.08
C VAL A 6 9.54 4.82 -4.30
N SER A 7 9.67 4.65 -2.98
CA SER A 7 10.34 5.62 -2.11
C SER A 7 11.84 5.35 -2.03
N GLU A 8 12.25 4.07 -1.96
CA GLU A 8 13.65 3.65 -1.91
C GLU A 8 13.82 2.28 -2.60
N LEU A 9 14.90 2.11 -3.36
CA LEU A 9 15.24 0.88 -4.07
C LEU A 9 16.69 0.47 -3.80
N HIS A 10 16.88 -0.70 -3.21
CA HIS A 10 18.18 -1.29 -2.90
C HIS A 10 18.27 -2.69 -3.55
N PRO A 11 19.49 -3.21 -3.82
CA PRO A 11 19.65 -4.59 -4.27
C PRO A 11 19.06 -5.55 -3.23
N GLY A 12 17.91 -6.16 -3.54
CA GLY A 12 17.21 -7.11 -2.68
C GLY A 12 16.18 -6.52 -1.71
N SER A 13 15.96 -5.20 -1.65
CA SER A 13 14.88 -4.60 -0.85
C SER A 13 14.31 -3.35 -1.51
N ALA A 14 13.01 -3.12 -1.36
CA ALA A 14 12.36 -1.91 -1.83
C ALA A 14 11.30 -1.44 -0.83
N VAL A 15 11.14 -0.12 -0.77
CA VAL A 15 10.08 0.53 0.00
C VAL A 15 9.12 1.18 -0.99
N VAL A 16 7.86 0.77 -0.91
CA VAL A 16 6.80 1.21 -1.82
C VAL A 16 5.75 1.95 -1.02
N LEU A 17 5.54 3.22 -1.35
CA LEU A 17 4.41 4.00 -0.84
C LEU A 17 3.19 3.69 -1.72
N VAL A 18 2.17 3.09 -1.13
CA VAL A 18 0.92 2.72 -1.79
C VAL A 18 -0.18 3.66 -1.32
N PHE A 19 -0.79 4.36 -2.25
CA PHE A 19 -2.00 5.15 -2.03
C PHE A 19 -3.21 4.30 -2.40
N VAL A 20 -4.05 4.04 -1.41
CA VAL A 20 -5.29 3.29 -1.55
C VAL A 20 -6.45 4.25 -1.32
N ASP A 21 -7.26 4.43 -2.36
CA ASP A 21 -8.58 5.05 -2.21
C ASP A 21 -9.51 4.02 -1.61
N GLN A 22 -9.67 4.04 -0.28
CA GLN A 22 -10.58 3.13 0.40
C GLN A 22 -12.01 3.65 0.24
N SER A 23 -12.75 3.08 -0.71
CA SER A 23 -14.20 3.24 -0.79
C SER A 23 -14.86 2.29 0.21
N THR A 24 -15.30 2.81 1.36
CA THR A 24 -16.06 2.01 2.32
C THR A 24 -17.54 2.26 2.07
N THR A 25 -18.22 1.32 1.41
CA THR A 25 -19.68 1.36 1.22
C THR A 25 -20.33 0.52 2.30
N THR A 26 -20.92 1.15 3.32
CA THR A 26 -21.69 0.46 4.37
C THR A 26 -23.16 0.41 3.99
N LYS A 27 -23.85 -0.67 4.38
CA LYS A 27 -25.28 -0.89 4.07
C LYS A 27 -26.19 0.21 4.63
N ASP A 28 -25.74 0.93 5.67
CA ASP A 28 -26.46 2.02 6.34
C ASP A 28 -26.13 3.43 5.80
N ASN A 29 -25.14 3.60 4.91
CA ASN A 29 -24.80 4.92 4.37
C ASN A 29 -24.62 4.86 2.84
N PRO A 30 -25.61 5.32 2.04
CA PRO A 30 -25.58 5.22 0.58
C PRO A 30 -24.56 6.15 -0.09
N GLU A 31 -24.00 7.12 0.64
CA GLU A 31 -22.91 7.96 0.14
C GLU A 31 -21.54 7.30 0.42
N PRO A 32 -20.82 6.81 -0.62
CA PRO A 32 -19.50 6.25 -0.43
C PRO A 32 -18.54 7.34 0.09
N THR A 33 -18.14 7.22 1.35
CA THR A 33 -17.09 8.09 1.89
C THR A 33 -15.74 7.57 1.39
N ILE A 34 -15.11 8.32 0.49
CA ILE A 34 -13.76 8.01 0.02
C ILE A 34 -12.79 8.56 1.07
N LYS A 35 -12.11 7.68 1.80
CA LYS A 35 -10.97 8.06 2.64
C LYS A 35 -9.68 7.68 1.91
N PRO A 36 -8.83 8.65 1.54
CA PRO A 36 -7.50 8.34 1.04
C PRO A 36 -6.66 7.80 2.19
N SER A 37 -6.17 6.57 2.05
CA SER A 37 -5.28 5.92 3.00
C SER A 37 -3.96 5.66 2.30
N SER A 38 -2.85 6.11 2.87
CA SER A 38 -1.51 5.77 2.41
C SER A 38 -0.90 4.71 3.31
N VAL A 39 -0.25 3.73 2.70
CA VAL A 39 0.46 2.67 3.41
C VAL A 39 1.86 2.55 2.84
N LEU A 40 2.84 2.49 3.72
CA LEU A 40 4.22 2.20 3.36
C LEU A 40 4.46 0.70 3.49
N VAL A 41 4.80 0.06 2.37
CA VAL A 41 5.03 -1.38 2.26
C VAL A 41 6.52 -1.62 2.03
N SER A 42 7.16 -2.35 2.94
CA SER A 42 8.52 -2.83 2.74
C SER A 42 8.47 -4.23 2.13
N VAL A 43 9.23 -4.42 1.04
CA VAL A 43 9.38 -5.70 0.36
C VAL A 43 10.85 -6.09 0.30
N THR A 44 11.12 -7.37 0.52
CA THR A 44 12.47 -7.96 0.45
C THR A 44 12.46 -9.11 -0.53
N GLN A 45 13.48 -9.20 -1.37
CA GLN A 45 13.64 -10.30 -2.30
C GLN A 45 14.35 -11.47 -1.63
N VAL A 46 13.68 -12.60 -1.49
CA VAL A 46 14.22 -13.84 -0.91
C VAL A 46 14.03 -14.97 -1.92
N GLY A 47 15.13 -15.58 -2.37
CA GLY A 47 15.09 -16.68 -3.34
C GLY A 47 14.40 -16.32 -4.66
N GLY A 48 14.58 -15.07 -5.13
CA GLY A 48 13.94 -14.57 -6.36
C GLY A 48 12.49 -14.12 -6.21
N LYS A 49 11.87 -14.28 -5.02
CA LYS A 49 10.50 -13.84 -4.73
C LYS A 49 10.50 -12.57 -3.89
N TRP A 50 9.63 -11.63 -4.21
CA TRP A 50 9.38 -10.45 -3.38
C TRP A 50 8.37 -10.78 -2.30
N LEU A 51 8.77 -10.63 -1.03
CA LEU A 51 7.94 -10.86 0.13
C LEU A 51 7.69 -9.54 0.86
N ILE A 52 6.44 -9.30 1.26
CA ILE A 52 6.11 -8.16 2.12
C ILE A 52 6.64 -8.45 3.51
N THR A 53 7.54 -7.60 4.00
CA THR A 53 8.16 -7.74 5.32
C THR A 53 7.58 -6.76 6.34
N LYS A 54 6.99 -5.65 5.88
CA LYS A 54 6.38 -4.66 6.77
C LYS A 54 5.22 -3.94 6.09
N PHE A 55 4.19 -3.67 6.88
CA PHE A 55 3.00 -2.92 6.48
C PHE A 55 2.72 -1.84 7.52
N ASN A 56 3.05 -0.60 7.18
CA ASN A 56 2.91 0.55 8.08
C ASN A 56 1.86 1.52 7.50
N PRO A 57 0.67 1.67 8.13
CA PRO A 57 -0.20 2.80 7.86
C PRO A 57 0.52 4.09 8.25
N VAL A 58 0.39 5.15 7.44
CA VAL A 58 0.88 6.50 7.79
C VAL A 58 -0.25 7.41 8.21
#